data_AF-A0A845Y9T6-F1
#
_entry.id   AF-A0A845Y9T6-F1
#
_cell.length_a   1.000
_cell.length_b   1.000
_cell.length_c   1.000
_cell.angle_alpha   90.00
_cell.angle_beta   90.00
_cell.angle_gamma   90.00
#
_symmetry.space_group_name_H-M   'P 1'
#
loop_
_entity.id
_entity.type
_entity.pdbx_description
1 polymer ?
#
loop_
_entity_poly.entity_id
_entity_poly.type
_entity_poly.pdbx_seq_one_letter_code
_entity_poly.pdbx_strand_id
1 'polypeptide(L)'
;MKELPESLQHESFKRRANRRVMDGTPSEKRGGSPSGLKRLLFDEPCLTITGAAIREFIHPQENRPITIREAARIQTFPDNFIFLGNSSQKIQQIGNAIPPIIARIFAEHIKEKYGFEAQHDFPGTLLGYSLTKANAMSPALKKTDKLLSPIIGCLFYCLIIRIQLRF
;
A
#
# COMPACT_ATOMS: atom_id res chain seq x y z
N MET A 1 14.06 9.31 -7.38
CA MET A 1 15.52 9.09 -7.32
C MET A 1 16.26 9.57 -8.55
N LYS A 2 15.73 9.44 -9.79
CA LYS A 2 16.40 9.99 -10.99
C LYS A 2 16.54 11.52 -10.96
N GLU A 3 15.54 12.19 -10.42
CA GLU A 3 15.50 13.65 -10.23
C GLU A 3 16.27 14.15 -8.99
N LEU A 4 16.91 13.26 -8.23
CA LEU A 4 17.72 13.65 -7.07
C LEU A 4 19.18 13.89 -7.51
N PRO A 5 19.88 14.87 -6.91
CA PRO A 5 21.33 14.99 -7.03
C PRO A 5 22.02 13.65 -6.79
N GLU A 6 23.08 13.36 -7.54
CA GLU A 6 23.76 12.06 -7.54
C GLU A 6 24.27 11.65 -6.15
N SER A 7 24.64 12.63 -5.32
CA SER A 7 25.03 12.45 -3.91
C SER A 7 23.90 11.91 -3.02
N LEU A 8 22.64 12.14 -3.38
CA LEU A 8 21.45 11.70 -2.65
C LEU A 8 20.82 10.43 -3.24
N GLN A 9 21.44 9.85 -4.27
CA GLN A 9 20.96 8.60 -4.86
C GLN A 9 21.47 7.41 -4.06
N HIS A 10 20.53 6.61 -3.57
CA HIS A 10 20.84 5.37 -2.88
C HIS A 10 21.54 4.36 -3.80
N GLU A 11 22.47 3.56 -3.27
CA GLU A 11 23.26 2.58 -4.04
C GLU A 11 22.41 1.57 -4.83
N SER A 12 21.23 1.21 -4.31
CA SER A 12 20.29 0.33 -5.02
C SER A 12 19.71 0.96 -6.30
N PHE A 13 19.61 2.29 -6.36
CA PHE A 13 19.18 3.02 -7.56
C PHE A 13 20.29 3.04 -8.60
N LYS A 14 21.54 3.31 -8.21
CA LYS A 14 22.71 3.26 -9.10
C LYS A 14 22.85 1.88 -9.75
N ARG A 15 22.72 0.80 -8.97
CA ARG A 15 22.72 -0.59 -9.46
C ARG A 15 21.60 -0.89 -10.47
N ARG A 16 20.40 -0.34 -10.26
CA ARG A 16 19.24 -0.57 -11.16
C ARG A 16 19.23 0.33 -12.40
N ALA A 17 19.58 1.60 -12.25
CA ALA A 17 19.58 2.59 -13.32
C ALA A 17 20.62 2.27 -14.41
N ASN A 18 21.72 1.62 -13.99
CA ASN A 18 22.83 1.20 -14.85
C ASN A 18 22.69 -0.22 -15.42
N ARG A 19 21.58 -0.92 -15.15
CA ARG A 19 21.26 -2.18 -15.83
C ARG A 19 20.79 -1.86 -17.27
N ARG A 20 21.72 -1.47 -18.14
CA ARG A 20 21.47 -1.27 -19.57
C ARG A 20 21.67 -2.58 -20.33
N VAL A 21 20.81 -2.75 -21.33
CA VAL A 21 20.94 -3.66 -22.47
C VAL A 21 22.31 -3.49 -23.15
N MET A 22 22.83 -4.57 -23.74
CA MET A 22 24.20 -4.65 -24.29
C MET A 22 24.52 -3.63 -25.40
N ASP A 23 23.53 -2.87 -25.89
CA ASP A 23 23.62 -2.00 -27.08
C ASP A 23 23.88 -0.51 -26.77
N GLY A 24 24.02 -0.11 -25.50
CA GLY A 24 24.55 1.22 -25.12
C GLY A 24 23.61 2.42 -25.34
N THR A 25 22.55 2.30 -26.12
CA THR A 25 21.56 3.36 -26.34
C THR A 25 20.49 3.37 -25.24
N PRO A 26 20.32 4.47 -24.47
CA PRO A 26 19.22 4.58 -23.52
C PRO A 26 17.91 4.80 -24.28
N SER A 27 17.20 3.73 -24.64
CA SER A 27 15.88 3.87 -25.25
C SER A 27 14.84 4.37 -24.23
N GLU A 28 14.00 5.32 -24.64
CA GLU A 28 12.94 5.94 -23.84
C GLU A 28 11.76 4.99 -23.56
N LYS A 29 11.68 3.86 -24.26
CA LYS A 29 10.73 2.77 -24.00
C LYS A 29 11.21 1.90 -22.83
N ARG A 30 11.32 2.47 -21.63
CA ARG A 30 11.64 1.71 -20.42
C ARG A 30 10.41 0.99 -19.86
N GLY A 31 10.01 -0.06 -20.58
CA GLY A 31 9.09 -1.09 -20.16
C GLY A 31 9.63 -2.45 -20.58
N GLY A 32 10.88 -2.76 -20.23
CA GLY A 32 11.36 -4.14 -20.33
C GLY A 32 10.52 -5.01 -19.39
N SER A 33 10.20 -6.23 -19.81
CA SER A 33 9.39 -7.19 -19.03
C SER A 33 9.81 -7.15 -17.57
N PRO A 34 8.87 -7.15 -16.60
CA PRO A 34 9.22 -7.34 -15.20
C PRO A 34 10.12 -8.57 -15.13
N SER A 35 11.41 -8.30 -14.95
CA SER A 35 12.48 -9.27 -14.75
C SER A 35 11.91 -10.38 -13.87
N GLY A 36 11.97 -11.63 -14.36
CA GLY A 36 11.17 -12.78 -13.91
C GLY A 36 11.22 -13.13 -12.42
N LEU A 37 11.19 -14.43 -12.10
CA LEU A 37 11.20 -14.88 -10.71
C LEU A 37 12.45 -14.36 -9.99
N LYS A 38 12.27 -13.59 -8.91
CA LYS A 38 13.35 -13.03 -8.09
C LYS A 38 13.38 -13.72 -6.74
N ARG A 39 14.52 -14.28 -6.37
CA ARG A 39 14.74 -14.77 -5.01
C ARG A 39 15.00 -13.58 -4.08
N LEU A 40 14.24 -13.51 -2.98
CA LEU A 40 14.49 -12.55 -1.92
C LEU A 40 15.74 -12.96 -1.13
N LEU A 41 16.36 -12.01 -0.43
CA LEU A 41 17.52 -12.25 0.43
C LEU A 41 17.18 -11.78 1.85
N PHE A 42 17.66 -12.49 2.87
CA PHE A 42 17.32 -12.17 4.27
C PHE A 42 17.90 -10.82 4.71
N ASP A 43 19.13 -10.51 4.31
CA ASP A 43 19.85 -9.31 4.73
C ASP A 43 19.66 -8.11 3.79
N GLU A 44 18.71 -8.21 2.85
CA GLU A 44 18.36 -7.13 1.93
C GLU A 44 16.89 -6.70 2.09
N PRO A 45 16.58 -5.41 1.89
CA PRO A 45 15.19 -4.97 1.89
C PRO A 45 14.42 -5.65 0.77
N CYS A 46 13.20 -6.10 1.08
CA CYS A 46 12.29 -6.63 0.09
C CYS A 46 11.93 -5.56 -0.94
N LEU A 47 11.70 -6.00 -2.19
CA LEU A 47 11.08 -5.16 -3.20
C LEU A 47 9.61 -4.88 -2.84
N THR A 48 9.02 -3.88 -3.49
CA THR A 48 7.61 -3.51 -3.28
C THR A 48 6.70 -4.72 -3.48
N ILE A 49 5.94 -5.08 -2.45
CA ILE A 49 4.91 -6.11 -2.53
C ILE A 49 3.73 -5.56 -3.32
N THR A 50 3.47 -6.14 -4.50
CA THR A 50 2.32 -5.80 -5.36
C THR A 50 1.29 -6.94 -5.36
N GLY A 51 0.16 -6.76 -6.03
CA GLY A 51 -0.81 -7.84 -6.28
C GLY A 51 -0.26 -9.03 -7.08
N ALA A 52 0.95 -8.92 -7.64
CA ALA A 52 1.63 -9.99 -8.35
C ALA A 52 2.76 -10.65 -7.53
N ALA A 53 3.02 -10.22 -6.29
CA ALA A 53 4.20 -10.63 -5.53
C ALA A 53 4.40 -12.16 -5.42
N ILE A 54 3.32 -12.93 -5.26
CA ILE A 54 3.38 -14.42 -5.19
C ILE A 54 3.76 -15.09 -6.52
N ARG A 55 3.82 -14.33 -7.63
CA ARG A 55 4.31 -14.78 -8.94
C ARG A 55 5.66 -14.18 -9.30
N GLU A 56 6.14 -13.22 -8.51
CA GLU A 56 7.37 -12.48 -8.79
C GLU A 56 8.50 -12.85 -7.82
N PHE A 57 8.15 -13.21 -6.57
CA PHE A 57 9.12 -13.42 -5.51
C PHE A 57 9.21 -14.88 -5.07
N ILE A 58 10.44 -15.38 -5.02
CA ILE A 58 10.84 -16.70 -4.54
C ILE A 58 11.39 -16.56 -3.12
N HIS A 59 11.04 -17.50 -2.26
CA HIS A 59 11.48 -17.56 -0.87
C HIS A 59 13.03 -17.55 -0.78
N PRO A 60 13.66 -16.89 0.21
CA PRO A 60 15.12 -16.79 0.26
C PRO A 60 15.86 -18.13 0.28
N GLN A 61 15.31 -19.13 0.96
CA GLN A 61 15.93 -20.44 1.11
C GLN A 61 15.22 -21.55 0.30
N GLU A 62 13.92 -21.42 0.07
CA GLU A 62 13.11 -22.52 -0.46
C GLU A 62 12.85 -22.34 -1.96
N ASN A 63 12.71 -23.43 -2.71
CA ASN A 63 12.44 -23.39 -4.15
C ASN A 63 10.94 -23.24 -4.44
N ARG A 64 10.31 -22.24 -3.82
CA ARG A 64 8.89 -21.90 -4.02
C ARG A 64 8.67 -20.39 -3.99
N PRO A 65 7.55 -19.90 -4.53
CA PRO A 65 7.14 -18.52 -4.31
C PRO A 65 6.87 -18.21 -2.83
N ILE A 66 6.91 -16.94 -2.49
CA ILE A 66 6.46 -16.50 -1.17
C ILE A 66 4.96 -16.79 -0.98
N THR A 67 4.56 -17.12 0.24
CA THR A 67 3.15 -17.31 0.59
C THR A 67 2.45 -15.97 0.74
N ILE A 68 1.10 -15.99 0.69
CA ILE A 68 0.28 -14.82 1.00
C ILE A 68 0.58 -14.29 2.41
N ARG A 69 0.89 -15.18 3.36
CA ARG A 69 1.21 -14.76 4.73
C ARG A 69 2.58 -14.12 4.86
N GLU A 70 3.58 -14.64 4.14
CA GLU A 70 4.90 -13.99 4.04
C GLU A 70 4.78 -12.60 3.42
N ALA A 71 4.00 -12.45 2.34
CA ALA A 71 3.73 -11.14 1.74
C ALA A 71 3.03 -10.17 2.72
N ALA A 72 2.08 -10.67 3.51
CA ALA A 72 1.39 -9.88 4.53
C ALA A 72 2.34 -9.42 5.66
N ARG A 73 3.24 -10.30 6.11
CA ARG A 73 4.25 -9.97 7.13
C ARG A 73 5.24 -8.92 6.64
N ILE A 74 5.68 -9.02 5.38
CA ILE A 74 6.53 -7.99 4.75
C ILE A 74 5.80 -6.65 4.71
N GLN A 75 4.49 -6.65 4.44
CA GLN A 75 3.63 -5.47 4.55
C GLN A 75 3.25 -5.12 5.99
N THR A 76 3.88 -5.72 7.01
CA THR A 76 3.69 -5.44 8.44
C THR A 76 2.30 -5.72 9.00
N PHE A 77 1.53 -6.58 8.32
CA PHE A 77 0.26 -7.05 8.87
C PHE A 77 0.47 -7.97 10.08
N PRO A 78 -0.35 -7.83 11.14
CA PRO A 78 -0.39 -8.81 12.22
C PRO A 78 -0.69 -10.22 11.70
N ASP A 79 -0.09 -11.23 12.33
CA ASP A 79 -0.27 -12.62 11.91
C ASP A 79 -1.72 -13.10 12.03
N ASN A 80 -2.47 -12.55 12.99
CA ASN A 80 -3.89 -12.82 13.19
C ASN A 80 -4.83 -12.04 12.25
N PHE A 81 -4.30 -11.19 11.36
CA PHE A 81 -5.13 -10.46 10.41
C PHE A 81 -5.68 -11.38 9.32
N ILE A 82 -7.01 -11.39 9.19
CA ILE A 82 -7.76 -12.26 8.28
C ILE A 82 -8.07 -11.52 6.98
N PHE A 83 -7.56 -12.03 5.85
CA PHE A 83 -7.95 -11.55 4.51
C PHE A 83 -9.05 -12.44 3.93
N LEU A 84 -10.09 -11.81 3.39
CA LEU A 84 -11.25 -12.48 2.81
C LEU A 84 -11.12 -12.66 1.28
N GLY A 85 -11.86 -13.60 0.72
CA GLY A 85 -11.86 -13.92 -0.71
C GLY A 85 -10.88 -15.03 -1.11
N ASN A 86 -10.64 -15.17 -2.41
CA ASN A 86 -9.70 -16.16 -2.97
C ASN A 86 -8.24 -15.66 -2.92
N SER A 87 -7.28 -16.54 -3.21
CA SER A 87 -5.84 -16.24 -3.15
C SER A 87 -5.43 -14.99 -3.95
N SER A 88 -6.01 -14.78 -5.14
CA SER A 88 -5.73 -13.62 -5.99
C SER A 88 -6.26 -12.32 -5.36
N GLN A 89 -7.48 -12.37 -4.81
CA GLN A 89 -8.09 -11.24 -4.11
C GLN A 89 -7.32 -10.88 -2.84
N LYS A 90 -6.83 -11.88 -2.08
CA LYS A 90 -6.04 -11.66 -0.86
C LYS A 90 -4.71 -10.98 -1.17
N ILE A 91 -3.96 -11.45 -2.17
CA ILE A 91 -2.69 -10.81 -2.54
C ILE A 91 -2.91 -9.39 -3.10
N GLN A 92 -4.02 -9.16 -3.81
CA GLN A 92 -4.37 -7.82 -4.27
C GLN A 92 -4.67 -6.86 -3.11
N GLN A 93 -5.37 -7.32 -2.07
CA GLN A 93 -5.59 -6.55 -0.84
C GLN A 93 -4.26 -6.19 -0.17
N ILE A 94 -3.36 -7.16 -0.02
CA ILE A 94 -2.03 -6.95 0.60
C ILE A 94 -1.18 -5.98 -0.23
N GLY A 95 -1.13 -6.17 -1.55
CA GLY A 95 -0.30 -5.34 -2.44
C GLY A 95 -0.76 -3.90 -2.58
N ASN A 96 -2.06 -3.64 -2.41
CA ASN A 96 -2.62 -2.29 -2.47
C ASN A 96 -2.64 -1.58 -1.11
N ALA A 97 -2.40 -2.29 -0.01
CA ALA A 97 -2.51 -1.73 1.32
C ALA A 97 -1.34 -0.81 1.67
N ILE A 98 -1.61 0.12 2.59
CA ILE A 98 -0.56 0.84 3.33
C ILE A 98 -0.11 -0.07 4.47
N PRO A 99 1.21 -0.28 4.69
CA PRO A 99 1.70 -1.07 5.81
C PRO A 99 1.14 -0.57 7.15
N PRO A 100 0.56 -1.43 8.02
CA PRO A 100 0.00 -1.00 9.30
C PRO A 100 0.98 -0.25 10.21
N ILE A 101 2.26 -0.60 10.21
CA ILE A 101 3.27 0.13 11.00
C ILE A 101 3.40 1.58 10.53
N ILE A 102 3.43 1.82 9.22
CA ILE A 102 3.51 3.18 8.68
C ILE A 102 2.24 3.97 8.99
N ALA A 103 1.07 3.34 8.83
CA ALA A 103 -0.20 3.96 9.17
C ALA A 103 -0.26 4.39 10.65
N ARG A 104 0.23 3.54 11.57
CA ARG A 104 0.33 3.85 13.01
C ARG A 104 1.24 5.06 13.26
N ILE A 105 2.44 5.08 12.68
CA ILE A 105 3.40 6.19 12.84
C ILE A 105 2.78 7.52 12.37
N PHE A 106 2.10 7.52 11.23
CA PHE A 106 1.42 8.73 10.75
C PHE A 106 0.29 9.17 11.68
N ALA A 107 -0.51 8.22 12.17
CA ALA A 107 -1.59 8.53 13.12
C ALA A 107 -1.04 9.14 14.42
N GLU A 108 0.04 8.58 14.98
CA GLU A 108 0.71 9.11 16.18
C GLU A 108 1.25 10.52 15.96
N HIS A 109 1.89 10.77 14.82
CA HIS A 109 2.41 12.10 14.49
C HIS A 109 1.30 13.15 14.37
N ILE A 110 0.20 12.80 13.70
CA ILE A 110 -0.98 13.68 13.58
C ILE A 110 -1.59 13.94 14.96
N LYS A 111 -1.69 12.90 15.80
CA LYS A 111 -2.19 12.99 17.17
C LYS A 111 -1.38 14.00 17.98
N GLU A 112 -0.07 13.85 17.99
CA GLU A 112 0.86 14.72 18.72
C GLU A 112 0.81 16.16 18.22
N LYS A 113 0.86 16.36 16.90
CA LYS A 113 0.97 17.70 16.31
C LYS A 113 -0.32 18.52 16.38
N TYR A 114 -1.47 17.87 16.29
CA TYR A 114 -2.77 18.54 16.20
C TYR A 114 -3.67 18.31 17.42
N GLY A 115 -3.19 17.58 18.44
CA GLY A 115 -3.91 17.38 19.70
C GLY A 115 -5.17 16.53 19.58
N PHE A 116 -5.22 15.60 18.62
CA PHE A 116 -6.33 14.65 18.54
C PHE A 116 -6.26 13.65 19.70
N GLU A 117 -7.37 13.36 20.35
CA GLU A 117 -7.46 12.27 21.30
C GLU A 117 -8.16 11.08 20.65
N ALA A 118 -7.53 9.90 20.74
CA ALA A 118 -8.12 8.68 20.21
C ALA A 118 -9.27 8.25 21.14
N GLN A 119 -10.48 8.22 20.61
CA GLN A 119 -11.61 7.61 21.31
C GLN A 119 -11.56 6.11 21.07
N HIS A 120 -11.37 5.34 22.14
CA HIS A 120 -11.21 3.88 22.07
C HIS A 120 -12.54 3.11 22.12
N ASP A 121 -13.64 3.81 22.32
CA ASP A 121 -14.94 3.19 22.67
C ASP A 121 -15.81 2.85 21.45
N PHE A 122 -15.40 3.26 20.25
CA PHE A 122 -16.21 3.08 19.04
C PHE A 122 -15.50 2.25 17.98
N PRO A 123 -16.20 1.31 17.32
CA PRO A 123 -15.68 0.70 16.12
C PRO A 123 -15.45 1.81 15.07
N GLY A 124 -14.22 1.90 14.56
CA GLY A 124 -13.86 2.89 13.55
C GLY A 124 -14.84 2.87 12.38
N THR A 125 -15.25 4.04 11.90
CA THR A 125 -16.23 4.18 10.82
C THR A 125 -15.59 4.82 9.59
N LEU A 126 -16.21 4.61 8.42
CA LEU A 126 -15.77 5.27 7.20
C LEU A 126 -16.22 6.74 7.26
N LEU A 127 -15.25 7.67 7.25
CA LEU A 127 -15.53 9.11 7.31
C LEU A 127 -16.15 9.63 6.00
N GLY A 128 -15.75 9.04 4.88
CA GLY A 128 -16.24 9.39 3.56
C GLY A 128 -15.38 8.78 2.46
N TYR A 129 -15.87 8.79 1.23
CA TYR A 129 -15.14 8.34 0.05
C TYR A 129 -15.56 9.13 -1.19
N SER A 130 -14.68 9.15 -2.20
CA SER A 130 -14.99 9.63 -3.54
C SER A 130 -14.52 8.60 -4.56
N LEU A 131 -15.47 8.00 -5.29
CA LEU A 131 -15.16 6.92 -6.25
C LEU A 131 -14.66 7.44 -7.60
N THR A 132 -15.04 8.67 -7.97
CA THR A 132 -14.66 9.30 -9.23
C THR A 132 -14.83 10.81 -9.14
N LYS A 133 -13.99 11.55 -9.85
CA LYS A 133 -14.15 13.01 -10.03
C LYS A 133 -15.11 13.35 -11.18
N ALA A 134 -15.53 12.36 -11.97
CA ALA A 134 -16.42 12.53 -13.10
C ALA A 134 -17.89 12.29 -12.72
N ASN A 135 -18.81 12.87 -13.48
CA ASN A 135 -20.26 12.71 -13.24
C ASN A 135 -20.77 11.29 -13.57
N ALA A 136 -20.05 10.55 -14.42
CA ALA A 136 -20.46 9.21 -14.84
C ALA A 136 -19.91 8.12 -13.91
N MET A 137 -20.78 7.21 -13.47
CA MET A 137 -20.41 6.02 -12.71
C MET A 137 -20.60 4.74 -13.53
N SER A 138 -19.54 3.95 -13.67
CA SER A 138 -19.60 2.62 -14.27
C SER A 138 -20.41 1.65 -13.39
N PRO A 139 -20.89 0.52 -13.93
CA PRO A 139 -21.59 -0.50 -13.14
C PRO A 139 -20.77 -1.01 -11.95
N ALA A 140 -19.44 -1.10 -12.09
CA ALA A 140 -18.53 -1.50 -11.02
C ALA A 140 -18.48 -0.44 -9.91
N LEU A 141 -18.36 0.85 -10.25
CA LEU A 141 -18.38 1.92 -9.26
C LEU A 141 -19.72 1.99 -8.52
N LYS A 142 -20.85 1.82 -9.23
CA LYS A 142 -22.17 1.75 -8.61
C LYS A 142 -22.29 0.59 -7.63
N LYS A 143 -21.68 -0.56 -7.92
CA LYS A 143 -21.64 -1.70 -7.01
C LYS A 143 -20.81 -1.39 -5.76
N THR A 144 -19.64 -0.77 -5.93
CA THR A 144 -18.79 -0.35 -4.81
C THR A 144 -19.50 0.67 -3.92
N ASP A 145 -20.18 1.64 -4.51
CA ASP A 145 -20.97 2.65 -3.78
C ASP A 145 -22.00 1.97 -2.87
N LYS A 146 -22.79 1.02 -3.42
CA LYS A 146 -23.77 0.25 -2.64
C LYS A 146 -23.17 -0.51 -1.46
N LEU A 147 -21.90 -0.91 -1.53
CA LEU A 147 -21.21 -1.61 -0.46
C LEU A 147 -20.65 -0.66 0.61
N LEU A 148 -20.21 0.54 0.20
CA LEU A 148 -19.56 1.51 1.09
C LEU A 148 -20.55 2.46 1.77
N SER A 149 -21.60 2.88 1.07
CA SER A 149 -22.62 3.80 1.59
C SER A 149 -23.17 3.41 2.97
N PRO A 150 -23.48 2.12 3.26
CA PRO A 150 -24.00 1.73 4.58
C PRO A 150 -22.97 1.79 5.72
N ILE A 151 -21.68 1.84 5.39
CA ILE A 151 -20.56 1.79 6.36
C ILE A 151 -20.03 3.20 6.66
N ILE A 152 -20.43 4.21 5.86
CA ILE A 152 -20.21 5.61 6.22
C ILE A 152 -20.91 5.87 7.54
N GLY A 153 -20.16 6.39 8.51
CA GLY A 153 -20.67 6.69 9.83
C GLY A 153 -21.90 7.58 9.75
N CYS A 154 -22.96 7.17 10.44
CA CYS A 154 -24.14 8.00 10.70
C CYS A 154 -23.75 9.11 11.68
N LEU A 155 -22.87 10.02 11.25
CA LEU A 155 -22.34 11.17 11.98
C LEU A 155 -23.12 12.44 11.63
N PHE A 156 -24.45 12.35 11.50
CA PHE A 156 -25.28 13.55 11.46
C PHE A 156 -25.76 14.01 12.84
N TYR A 157 -25.58 13.23 13.92
CA TYR A 157 -26.22 13.55 15.20
C TYR A 157 -25.41 13.42 16.49
N CYS A 158 -24.10 13.13 16.45
CA CYS A 158 -23.31 13.10 17.69
C CYS A 158 -21.99 13.86 17.51
N LEU A 159 -21.86 14.96 18.25
CA LEU A 159 -20.62 15.67 18.59
C LEU A 159 -19.83 16.24 17.37
N ILE A 160 -19.76 17.55 17.15
CA ILE A 160 -19.42 18.55 18.17
C ILE A 160 -18.37 17.98 19.15
N ILE A 161 -17.23 17.49 18.63
CA ILE A 161 -15.96 17.78 19.29
C ILE A 161 -15.39 19.00 18.60
N ARG A 162 -15.90 20.17 19.04
CA ARG A 162 -15.10 21.38 19.29
C ARG A 162 -13.88 21.63 18.38
N ILE A 163 -14.05 21.57 17.06
CA ILE A 163 -13.26 22.43 16.17
C ILE A 163 -13.90 23.82 16.21
N GLN A 164 -13.87 24.46 17.38
CA GLN A 164 -13.78 25.92 17.39
C GLN A 164 -12.32 26.23 17.10
N LEU A 165 -12.00 26.32 15.81
CA LEU A 165 -10.93 27.21 15.37
C LEU A 165 -11.37 28.62 15.79
N ARG A 166 -10.99 29.02 17.00
CA ARG A 166 -10.82 30.44 17.31
C ARG A 166 -9.60 30.88 16.52
N PHE A 167 -9.85 31.49 15.37
CA PHE A 167 -8.98 32.54 14.87
C PHE A 167 -9.03 33.73 15.83
#